data_AF-A0A8D8Z4F9-F1
#
_entry.id   AF-A0A8D8Z4F9-F1
#
_cell.length_a   1.000
_cell.length_b   1.000
_cell.length_c   1.000
_cell.angle_alpha   90.00
_cell.angle_beta   90.00
_cell.angle_gamma   90.00
#
_symmetry.space_group_name_H-M   'P 1'
#
loop_
_entity.id
_entity.type
_entity.pdbx_description
1 polymer ?
#
loop_
_entity_poly.entity_id
_entity_poly.type
_entity_poly.pdbx_seq_one_letter_code
_entity_poly.pdbx_strand_id
1 'polypeptide(L)'
;KKKKIYFQLIKILESEKIKFDFNSLKILSYAANGSMRDALTLSDQAIVIGNGVIEFNKVNNMLGYFDNKYSIHILELLIYNDSKKIMKIISQLSLNNINW
;
A
#
# COMPACT_ATOMS: atom_id res chain seq x y z
N LYS A 1 18.32 2.29 -6.84
CA LYS A 1 17.77 0.91 -6.69
C LYS A 1 16.28 0.85 -7.01
N LYS A 2 15.41 1.59 -6.30
CA LYS A 2 13.94 1.65 -6.52
C LYS A 2 13.50 1.88 -7.98
N LYS A 3 14.07 2.87 -8.68
CA LYS A 3 13.78 3.14 -10.10
C LYS A 3 14.07 1.94 -11.03
N LYS A 4 15.10 1.14 -10.75
CA LYS A 4 15.41 -0.07 -11.53
C LYS A 4 14.36 -1.16 -11.29
N ILE A 5 13.93 -1.34 -10.04
CA ILE A 5 12.87 -2.29 -9.66
C ILE A 5 11.56 -1.93 -10.36
N TYR A 6 11.18 -0.65 -10.34
CA TYR A 6 9.97 -0.17 -11.03
C TYR A 6 9.93 -0.58 -12.51
N PHE A 7 11.00 -0.28 -13.26
CA PHE A 7 11.05 -0.65 -14.68
C PHE A 7 11.14 -2.16 -14.90
N GLN A 8 11.77 -2.90 -13.99
CA GLN A 8 11.83 -4.34 -14.07
C GLN A 8 10.45 -4.98 -13.84
N LEU A 9 9.68 -4.49 -12.87
CA LEU A 9 8.30 -4.93 -12.65
C LEU A 9 7.41 -4.66 -13.87
N ILE A 10 7.53 -3.49 -14.51
CA ILE A 10 6.80 -3.19 -15.75
C ILE A 10 7.08 -4.28 -16.80
N LYS A 11 8.36 -4.55 -17.08
CA LYS A 11 8.75 -5.55 -18.09
C LYS A 11 8.20 -6.94 -17.78
N ILE A 12 8.29 -7.37 -16.51
CA ILE A 12 7.83 -8.70 -16.08
C ILE A 12 6.31 -8.80 -16.24
N LEU A 13 5.57 -7.85 -15.69
CA LEU A 13 4.11 -7.88 -15.70
C LEU A 13 3.53 -7.70 -17.12
N GLU A 14 4.17 -6.91 -17.97
CA GLU A 14 3.83 -6.83 -19.40
C GLU A 14 4.04 -8.19 -20.09
N SER A 15 5.15 -8.88 -19.80
CA SER A 15 5.43 -10.19 -20.37
C SER A 15 4.45 -11.27 -19.91
N GLU A 16 3.97 -11.16 -18.67
CA GLU A 16 2.96 -12.04 -18.07
C GLU A 16 1.51 -11.63 -18.44
N LYS A 17 1.34 -10.54 -19.19
CA LYS A 17 0.04 -9.96 -19.57
C LYS A 17 -0.86 -9.61 -18.37
N ILE A 18 -0.25 -9.21 -17.26
CA ILE A 18 -0.97 -8.77 -16.06
C ILE A 18 -1.35 -7.31 -16.22
N LYS A 19 -2.60 -6.97 -15.94
CA LYS A 19 -3.06 -5.58 -15.94
C LYS A 19 -2.58 -4.89 -14.65
N PHE A 20 -2.00 -3.71 -14.79
CA PHE A 20 -1.53 -2.93 -13.66
C PHE A 20 -1.69 -1.42 -13.92
N ASP A 21 -1.71 -0.63 -12.85
CA ASP A 21 -1.51 0.82 -12.93
C ASP A 21 -0.09 1.25 -12.50
N PHE A 22 0.41 2.34 -13.08
CA PHE A 22 1.77 2.81 -12.80
C PHE A 22 1.98 3.29 -11.36
N ASN A 23 0.94 3.80 -10.69
CA ASN A 23 1.06 4.26 -9.30
C ASN A 23 1.24 3.09 -8.35
N SER A 24 0.55 1.96 -8.59
CA SER A 24 0.75 0.70 -7.88
C SER A 24 2.18 0.20 -7.98
N LEU A 25 2.75 0.13 -9.19
CA LEU A 25 4.13 -0.32 -9.36
C LEU A 25 5.13 0.62 -8.69
N LYS A 26 4.82 1.91 -8.67
CA LYS A 26 5.61 2.89 -7.93
C LYS A 26 5.62 2.53 -6.45
N ILE A 27 4.48 2.44 -5.78
CA ILE A 27 4.45 2.16 -4.33
C ILE A 27 5.03 0.77 -3.98
N LEU A 28 4.81 -0.26 -4.80
CA LEU A 28 5.45 -1.58 -4.65
C LEU A 28 6.97 -1.48 -4.71
N SER A 29 7.53 -0.73 -5.66
CA SER A 29 8.98 -0.54 -5.79
C SER A 29 9.60 0.22 -4.60
N TYR A 30 8.82 1.06 -3.92
CA TYR A 30 9.23 1.74 -2.69
C TYR A 30 9.18 0.79 -1.49
N ALA A 31 8.09 0.03 -1.34
CA ALA A 31 7.89 -0.95 -0.27
C ALA A 31 8.92 -2.09 -0.31
N ALA A 32 9.38 -2.49 -1.50
CA ALA A 32 10.41 -3.50 -1.69
C ALA A 32 11.82 -3.12 -1.18
N ASN A 33 12.01 -1.89 -0.69
CA ASN A 33 13.24 -1.37 -0.08
C ASN A 33 14.56 -1.66 -0.85
N GLY A 34 14.50 -1.77 -2.17
CA GLY A 34 15.68 -2.02 -3.02
C GLY A 34 16.01 -3.50 -3.28
N SER A 35 15.19 -4.43 -2.81
CA SER A 35 15.26 -5.87 -3.07
C SER A 35 14.31 -6.25 -4.20
N MET A 36 14.84 -6.85 -5.29
CA MET A 36 13.99 -7.32 -6.39
C MET A 36 13.12 -8.52 -5.96
N ARG A 37 13.63 -9.37 -5.06
CA ARG A 37 12.87 -10.50 -4.51
C ARG A 37 11.63 -10.02 -3.79
N ASP A 38 11.78 -9.03 -2.91
CA ASP A 38 10.66 -8.52 -2.13
C ASP A 38 9.67 -7.77 -3.03
N ALA A 39 10.15 -7.12 -4.10
CA ALA A 39 9.29 -6.53 -5.11
C ALA A 39 8.41 -7.56 -5.81
N LEU A 40 8.96 -8.72 -6.17
CA LEU A 40 8.23 -9.82 -6.79
C LEU A 40 7.22 -10.44 -5.81
N THR A 41 7.64 -10.71 -4.56
CA THR A 41 6.74 -11.21 -3.52
C THR A 41 5.54 -10.27 -3.30
N LEU A 42 5.79 -8.95 -3.25
CA LEU A 42 4.72 -7.96 -3.09
C LEU A 42 3.83 -7.85 -4.33
N SER A 43 4.38 -7.98 -5.55
CA SER A 43 3.54 -8.01 -6.76
C SER A 43 2.68 -9.26 -6.82
N ASP A 44 3.19 -10.42 -6.42
CA ASP A 44 2.41 -11.67 -6.36
C ASP A 44 1.24 -11.55 -5.39
N GLN A 45 1.46 -10.97 -4.21
CA GLN A 45 0.40 -10.67 -3.25
C GLN A 45 -0.65 -9.72 -3.84
N ALA A 46 -0.19 -8.66 -4.52
CA ALA A 46 -1.08 -7.71 -5.18
C ALA A 46 -1.92 -8.35 -6.28
N ILE A 47 -1.36 -9.31 -7.03
CA ILE A 47 -2.08 -10.07 -8.07
C ILE A 47 -3.17 -10.93 -7.43
N VAL A 48 -2.86 -11.64 -6.34
CA VAL A 48 -3.81 -12.50 -5.62
C VAL A 48 -4.98 -11.69 -5.05
N ILE A 49 -4.70 -10.59 -4.33
CA ILE A 49 -5.72 -9.68 -3.78
C ILE A 49 -6.50 -8.97 -4.92
N GLY A 50 -5.78 -8.74 -6.01
CA GLY A 50 -6.22 -8.13 -7.24
C GLY A 50 -7.24 -8.92 -8.05
N ASN A 51 -7.37 -10.23 -7.82
CA ASN A 51 -7.97 -11.18 -8.75
C ASN A 51 -7.35 -11.06 -10.16
N GLY A 52 -6.01 -11.01 -10.23
CA GLY A 52 -5.27 -10.95 -11.50
C GLY A 52 -5.01 -9.54 -12.04
N VAL A 53 -5.36 -8.49 -11.29
CA VAL A 53 -5.13 -7.09 -11.66
C VAL A 53 -4.50 -6.32 -10.50
N ILE A 54 -3.43 -5.59 -10.77
CA ILE A 54 -2.76 -4.75 -9.78
C ILE A 54 -3.37 -3.34 -9.84
N GLU A 55 -4.17 -3.00 -8.83
CA GLU A 55 -4.87 -1.72 -8.74
C GLU A 55 -4.46 -0.94 -7.49
N PHE A 56 -4.32 0.38 -7.64
CA PHE A 56 -3.81 1.27 -6.60
C PHE A 56 -4.50 1.10 -5.26
N ASN A 57 -5.84 1.13 -5.22
CA ASN A 57 -6.57 1.02 -3.96
C ASN A 57 -6.30 -0.31 -3.23
N LYS A 58 -6.17 -1.41 -3.98
CA LYS A 58 -5.89 -2.74 -3.41
C LYS A 58 -4.45 -2.82 -2.90
N VAL A 59 -3.49 -2.31 -3.66
CA VAL A 59 -2.07 -2.28 -3.26
C VAL A 59 -1.86 -1.35 -2.06
N ASN A 60 -2.51 -0.19 -2.06
CA ASN A 60 -2.44 0.79 -0.98
C ASN A 60 -2.98 0.20 0.33
N ASN A 61 -4.12 -0.48 0.27
CA ASN A 61 -4.68 -1.22 1.40
C ASN A 61 -3.79 -2.40 1.83
N MET A 62 -3.27 -3.18 0.88
CA MET A 62 -2.38 -4.33 1.14
C MET A 62 -1.12 -3.91 1.91
N LEU A 63 -0.52 -2.78 1.53
CA LEU A 63 0.71 -2.27 2.15
C LEU A 63 0.46 -1.50 3.46
N GLY A 64 -0.80 -1.32 3.85
CA GLY A 64 -1.18 -0.54 5.03
C GLY A 64 -0.88 0.95 4.87
N TYR A 65 -0.84 1.48 3.64
CA TYR A 65 -0.75 2.92 3.40
C TYR A 65 -2.16 3.51 3.54
N PHE A 66 -2.38 4.29 4.60
CA PHE A 66 -3.70 4.84 4.93
C PHE A 66 -4.02 6.12 4.17
N ASP A 67 -5.32 6.36 3.97
CA ASP A 67 -5.85 7.64 3.49
C ASP A 67 -5.54 8.74 4.53
N ASN A 68 -4.97 9.87 4.10
CA ASN A 68 -4.63 11.03 4.95
C ASN A 68 -5.82 11.55 5.79
N LYS A 69 -7.04 11.15 5.44
CA LYS A 69 -8.26 11.41 6.20
C LYS A 69 -8.21 10.95 7.65
N TYR A 70 -7.52 9.85 7.97
CA TYR A 70 -7.42 9.41 9.37
C TYR A 70 -6.59 10.37 10.22
N SER A 71 -5.48 10.89 9.68
CA SER A 71 -4.65 11.90 10.35
C SER A 71 -5.44 13.18 10.61
N ILE A 72 -6.21 13.63 9.62
CA ILE A 72 -7.10 14.80 9.75
C ILE A 72 -8.20 14.51 10.78
N HIS A 73 -8.82 13.34 10.73
CA HIS A 73 -9.89 12.98 11.65
C HIS A 73 -9.41 12.83 13.10
N ILE A 74 -8.20 12.30 13.31
CA ILE A 74 -7.57 12.27 14.64
C ILE A 74 -7.30 13.69 15.13
N LEU A 75 -6.81 14.59 14.26
CA LEU A 75 -6.62 16.01 14.60
C LEU A 75 -7.94 16.70 14.98
N GLU A 76 -9.03 16.44 14.25
CA GLU A 76 -10.36 16.94 14.60
C GLU A 76 -10.80 16.42 15.98
N LEU A 77 -10.67 15.12 16.24
CA LEU A 77 -11.07 14.53 17.51
C LEU A 77 -10.22 15.01 18.69
N LEU A 78 -8.96 15.37 18.46
CA LEU A 78 -8.11 16.04 19.44
C LEU A 78 -8.65 17.42 19.79
N ILE A 79 -9.10 18.21 18.80
CA ILE A 79 -9.73 19.51 19.03
C ILE A 79 -11.01 19.35 19.88
N TYR A 80 -11.80 18.31 19.62
CA TYR A 80 -13.03 18.01 20.38
C TYR A 80 -12.79 17.21 21.68
N ASN A 81 -11.53 16.91 22.03
CA ASN A 81 -11.13 16.18 23.23
C ASN A 81 -11.80 14.81 23.42
N ASP A 82 -12.20 14.14 22.32
CA ASP A 82 -12.91 12.86 22.35
C ASP A 82 -11.94 11.69 22.39
N SER A 83 -11.30 11.53 23.55
CA SER A 83 -10.29 10.49 23.81
C SER A 83 -10.77 9.06 23.54
N LYS A 84 -12.07 8.79 23.72
CA LYS A 84 -12.66 7.47 23.43
C LYS A 84 -12.68 7.18 21.93
N LYS A 85 -13.11 8.14 21.11
CA LYS A 85 -13.08 7.98 19.64
C LYS A 85 -11.66 7.89 19.10
N ILE A 86 -10.73 8.67 19.65
CA ILE A 86 -9.30 8.58 19.30
C ILE A 86 -8.79 7.17 19.56
N MET A 87 -9.00 6.63 20.76
CA MET A 87 -8.58 5.26 21.10
C MET A 87 -9.19 4.22 20.17
N LYS A 88 -10.48 4.35 19.85
CA LYS A 88 -11.16 3.42 18.92
C LYS A 88 -10.52 3.43 17.53
N ILE A 89 -10.19 4.61 17.00
CA ILE A 89 -9.53 4.75 15.70
C ILE A 89 -8.12 4.16 15.75
N ILE A 90 -7.33 4.45 16.79
CA ILE A 90 -5.97 3.90 16.96
C ILE A 90 -6.02 2.37 17.03
N SER A 91 -6.97 1.79 17.77
CA SER A 91 -7.13 0.33 17.83
C SER A 91 -7.48 -0.25 16.46
N GLN A 92 -8.41 0.37 15.74
CA GLN A 92 -8.83 -0.06 14.40
C GLN A 92 -7.68 0.04 13.38
N LEU A 93 -6.87 1.08 13.51
CA LEU A 93 -5.65 1.29 12.74
C LEU A 93 -4.63 0.17 13.05
N SER A 94 -4.36 -0.13 14.32
CA SER A 94 -3.37 -1.15 14.72
C SER A 94 -3.63 -2.56 14.16
N LEU A 95 -4.90 -2.92 13.95
CA LEU A 95 -5.30 -4.23 13.41
C LEU A 95 -4.98 -4.40 11.91
N ASN A 96 -4.72 -3.31 11.20
CA ASN A 96 -4.55 -3.31 9.74
C ASN A 96 -3.07 -3.32 9.29
N ASN A 97 -2.13 -3.77 10.13
CA ASN A 97 -0.68 -3.85 9.81
C ASN A 97 -0.12 -2.56 9.20
N ILE A 98 -0.21 -1.47 9.95
CA ILE A 98 0.21 -0.14 9.46
C ILE A 98 1.71 -0.04 9.32
N ASN A 99 2.17 0.34 8.12
CA ASN A 99 3.47 0.96 7.96
C ASN A 99 3.31 2.49 8.08
N TRP A 100 3.93 3.06 9.10
CA TRP A 100 4.02 4.51 9.34
C TRP A 100 5.17 5.13 8.53
#